data_AF-A0A2E3IV60-F1
#
_entry.id   AF-A0A2E3IV60-F1
#
_cell.length_a   1.000
_cell.length_b   1.000
_cell.length_c   1.000
_cell.angle_alpha   90.00
_cell.angle_beta   90.00
_cell.angle_gamma   90.00
#
_symmetry.space_group_name_H-M   'P 1'
#
loop_
_entity.id
_entity.type
_entity.pdbx_description
1 polymer ?
#
loop_
_entity_poly.entity_id
_entity_poly.type
_entity_poly.pdbx_seq_one_letter_code
_entity_poly.pdbx_strand_id
1 'polypeptide(L)'
;MKFLFLFLAIILTSPVLKSQSDELWVYFGTYTRGKDSEGVYSAKLNLKTGQLSKPVLAAKGDNPSFLTILPNERYLIAVEETNDYEGKASGSVASYAINSTDGSLVLFDRVSTQGGAPCHISADQAGGHVFFANYVGGSVGGVSVDDSGKLKMSSFIQHTGSSILPRQKSPHAHSIDIDPSGKFVVCADLGLDQVVIYDYESSSGKLTVNDPGFAKVKPGNGPRHFAFSPNGKFGYTNNEITSSVTAFEFDSTKGALKEMQTISTLPESHAKKRNSTAELLMHPSGKFLYCSNRGHDSIAVFNVRKDSGKLELVEIQVLGVKTPRGFGIDPTGQYLIAGGQNSNDVRVFKINSADGAIDPVG
;
A
#
# COMPACT_ATOMS: atom_id res chain seq x y z
N MET A 1 -66.76 19.06 10.15
CA MET A 1 -65.43 18.42 10.05
C MET A 1 -64.72 18.97 8.82
N LYS A 2 -63.68 19.79 9.01
CA LYS A 2 -62.85 20.36 7.94
C LYS A 2 -61.77 19.34 7.56
N PHE A 3 -61.75 18.89 6.31
CA PHE A 3 -60.61 18.13 5.78
C PHE A 3 -59.60 19.11 5.20
N LEU A 4 -58.43 19.16 5.83
CA LEU A 4 -57.25 19.91 5.43
C LEU A 4 -56.54 19.09 4.34
N PHE A 5 -56.54 19.55 3.10
CA PHE A 5 -55.68 18.99 2.05
C PHE A 5 -54.27 19.54 2.25
N LEU A 6 -53.37 18.70 2.76
CA LEU A 6 -51.93 18.97 2.80
C LEU A 6 -51.35 18.57 1.42
N PHE A 7 -50.95 19.53 0.60
CA PHE A 7 -50.11 19.28 -0.57
C PHE A 7 -48.67 19.06 -0.08
N LEU A 8 -48.18 17.82 -0.14
CA LEU A 8 -46.76 17.52 0.05
C LEU A 8 -46.04 17.73 -1.29
N ALA A 9 -45.30 18.82 -1.41
CA ALA A 9 -44.39 19.02 -2.53
C ALA A 9 -43.18 18.07 -2.34
N ILE A 10 -43.15 16.99 -3.09
CA ILE A 10 -41.98 16.12 -3.20
C ILE A 10 -40.98 16.82 -4.13
N ILE A 11 -39.94 17.42 -3.56
CA ILE A 11 -38.76 17.85 -4.32
C ILE A 11 -37.89 16.60 -4.46
N LEU A 12 -37.99 15.91 -5.60
CA LEU A 12 -36.99 14.94 -6.02
C LEU A 12 -35.73 15.73 -6.42
N THR A 13 -34.80 15.94 -5.50
CA THR A 13 -33.44 16.32 -5.89
C THR A 13 -32.79 15.10 -6.51
N SER A 14 -32.74 15.06 -7.84
CA SER A 14 -31.91 14.10 -8.57
C SER A 14 -30.49 14.18 -7.99
N PRO A 15 -29.89 13.07 -7.52
CA PRO A 15 -28.46 13.10 -7.27
C PRO A 15 -27.82 13.39 -8.61
N VAL A 16 -27.07 14.49 -8.69
CA VAL A 16 -26.18 14.75 -9.81
C VAL A 16 -25.23 13.57 -9.84
N LEU A 17 -25.48 12.61 -10.72
CA LEU A 17 -24.53 11.59 -11.10
C LEU A 17 -23.32 12.36 -11.63
N LYS A 18 -22.28 12.53 -10.82
CA LYS A 18 -20.97 12.90 -11.32
C LYS A 18 -20.63 11.84 -12.37
N SER A 19 -20.59 12.25 -13.64
CA SER A 19 -20.04 11.43 -14.71
C SER A 19 -18.66 11.00 -14.25
N GLN A 20 -18.46 9.70 -14.01
CA GLN A 20 -17.14 9.17 -13.73
C GLN A 20 -16.28 9.48 -14.95
N SER A 21 -15.15 10.15 -14.72
CA SER A 21 -14.16 10.37 -15.79
C SER A 21 -13.78 9.01 -16.36
N ASP A 22 -13.77 8.90 -17.70
CA ASP A 22 -13.27 7.71 -18.38
C ASP A 22 -11.74 7.55 -18.24
N GLU A 23 -11.08 8.54 -17.65
CA GLU A 23 -9.63 8.57 -17.40
C GLU A 23 -9.32 8.75 -15.92
N LEU A 24 -8.25 8.10 -15.46
CA LEU A 24 -7.66 8.29 -14.13
C LEU A 24 -6.19 8.69 -14.23
N TRP A 25 -5.76 9.57 -13.34
CA TRP A 25 -4.33 9.80 -13.13
C TRP A 25 -3.72 8.62 -12.34
N VAL A 26 -2.56 8.17 -12.81
CA VAL A 26 -1.73 7.16 -12.15
C VAL A 26 -0.37 7.78 -11.86
N TYR A 27 0.10 7.66 -10.62
CA TYR A 27 1.39 8.17 -10.18
C TYR A 27 2.37 7.03 -9.90
N PHE A 28 3.62 7.21 -10.32
CA PHE A 28 4.68 6.22 -10.17
C PHE A 28 5.80 6.79 -9.31
N GLY A 29 6.00 6.18 -8.14
CA GLY A 29 7.17 6.41 -7.31
C GLY A 29 8.39 5.71 -7.90
N THR A 30 9.58 6.24 -7.68
CA THR A 30 10.82 5.72 -8.27
C THR A 30 12.02 5.86 -7.34
N TYR A 31 13.09 5.13 -7.66
CA TYR A 31 14.42 5.44 -7.14
C TYR A 31 15.14 6.38 -8.08
N THR A 32 15.82 7.39 -7.53
CA THR A 32 16.59 8.41 -8.27
C THR A 32 18.10 8.26 -8.07
N ARG A 33 18.57 7.07 -7.68
CA ARG A 33 20.00 6.75 -7.47
C ARG A 33 20.80 6.64 -8.78
N GLY A 34 20.13 6.65 -9.93
CA GLY A 34 20.72 6.56 -11.27
C GLY A 34 20.35 7.75 -12.14
N LYS A 35 20.56 7.63 -13.46
CA LYS A 35 20.23 8.69 -14.43
C LYS A 35 18.84 8.57 -15.06
N ASP A 36 18.16 7.45 -14.82
CA ASP A 36 16.94 7.08 -15.54
C ASP A 36 15.66 7.71 -14.96
N SER A 37 15.73 8.23 -13.73
CA SER A 37 14.58 8.83 -13.03
C SER A 37 14.96 10.12 -12.31
N GLU A 38 14.04 11.09 -12.34
CA GLU A 38 14.15 12.36 -11.61
C GLU A 38 13.19 12.50 -10.42
N GLY A 39 12.23 11.57 -10.23
CA GLY A 39 11.27 11.65 -9.13
C GLY A 39 9.97 10.90 -9.37
N VAL A 40 8.84 11.56 -9.16
CA VAL A 40 7.49 10.99 -9.36
C VAL A 40 7.04 11.25 -10.80
N TYR A 41 6.50 10.23 -11.45
CA TYR A 41 5.93 10.33 -12.79
C TYR A 41 4.41 10.19 -12.75
N SER A 42 3.70 10.78 -13.69
CA SER A 42 2.25 10.61 -13.87
C SER A 42 1.91 10.10 -15.27
N ALA A 43 0.79 9.38 -15.39
CA ALA A 43 0.20 8.95 -16.65
C ALA A 43 -1.33 8.94 -16.52
N LYS A 44 -2.03 8.89 -17.66
CA LYS A 44 -3.48 8.69 -17.72
C LYS A 44 -3.80 7.25 -18.08
N LEU A 45 -4.64 6.62 -17.27
CA LEU A 45 -5.26 5.33 -17.57
C LEU A 45 -6.66 5.56 -18.14
N ASN A 46 -6.93 5.05 -19.34
CA ASN A 46 -8.27 4.99 -19.89
C ASN A 46 -9.01 3.78 -19.33
N LEU A 47 -10.06 3.99 -18.53
CA LEU A 47 -10.83 2.92 -17.88
C LEU A 47 -11.67 2.09 -18.85
N LYS A 48 -11.96 2.58 -20.05
CA LYS A 48 -12.71 1.81 -21.06
C LYS A 48 -11.81 0.81 -21.79
N THR A 49 -10.55 1.17 -22.03
CA THR A 49 -9.64 0.37 -22.86
C THR A 49 -8.48 -0.26 -22.10
N GLY A 50 -8.15 0.24 -20.90
CA GLY A 50 -6.95 -0.12 -20.16
C GLY A 50 -5.67 0.54 -20.68
N GLN A 51 -5.78 1.40 -21.71
CA GLN A 51 -4.60 2.05 -22.29
C GLN A 51 -4.01 3.05 -21.31
N LEU A 52 -2.69 2.95 -21.08
CA LEU A 52 -1.93 3.89 -20.26
C LEU A 52 -1.13 4.83 -21.17
N SER A 53 -1.24 6.13 -20.94
CA SER A 53 -0.39 7.11 -21.63
C SER A 53 1.07 6.93 -21.25
N LYS A 54 1.98 7.47 -22.07
CA LYS A 54 3.41 7.52 -21.71
C LYS A 54 3.57 8.27 -20.37
N PRO A 55 4.28 7.72 -19.38
CA PRO A 55 4.60 8.43 -18.15
C PRO A 55 5.42 9.70 -18.42
N VAL A 56 5.06 10.79 -17.74
CA VAL A 56 5.74 12.09 -17.77
C VAL A 56 6.15 12.49 -16.37
N LEU A 57 7.24 13.26 -16.23
CA LEU A 57 7.70 13.71 -14.91
C LEU A 57 6.64 14.62 -14.28
N ALA A 58 6.15 14.25 -13.09
CA ALA A 58 5.16 15.00 -12.35
C ALA A 58 5.80 15.92 -11.31
N ALA A 59 6.84 15.44 -10.61
CA ALA A 59 7.69 16.23 -9.72
C ALA A 59 9.07 15.59 -9.56
N LYS A 60 10.08 16.43 -9.29
CA LYS A 60 11.40 15.96 -8.86
C LYS A 60 11.38 15.61 -7.38
N GLY A 61 12.13 14.59 -6.98
CA GLY A 61 12.25 14.18 -5.58
C GLY A 61 13.37 13.15 -5.37
N ASP A 62 13.79 12.98 -4.12
CA ASP A 62 14.91 12.10 -3.77
C ASP A 62 14.39 10.72 -3.33
N ASN A 63 14.47 9.73 -4.23
CA ASN A 63 13.90 8.39 -4.05
C ASN A 63 12.45 8.39 -3.53
N PRO A 64 11.48 9.05 -4.20
CA PRO A 64 10.07 8.99 -3.81
C PRO A 64 9.51 7.59 -4.09
N SER A 65 9.83 6.60 -3.24
CA SER A 65 9.73 5.17 -3.58
C SER A 65 8.37 4.56 -3.27
N PHE A 66 7.57 5.20 -2.41
CA PHE A 66 6.21 4.80 -2.07
C PHE A 66 5.33 6.03 -1.87
N LEU A 67 4.08 5.97 -2.34
CA LEU A 67 3.18 7.10 -2.44
C LEU A 67 1.80 6.74 -1.89
N THR A 68 1.07 7.71 -1.37
CA THR A 68 -0.37 7.63 -1.11
C THR A 68 -1.05 8.93 -1.54
N ILE A 69 -2.28 8.86 -2.04
CA ILE A 69 -3.11 10.04 -2.30
C ILE A 69 -4.07 10.21 -1.11
N LEU A 70 -4.22 11.42 -0.59
CA LEU A 70 -5.18 11.67 0.48
C LEU A 70 -6.62 11.52 -0.05
N PRO A 71 -7.60 11.14 0.80
CA PRO A 71 -9.00 10.98 0.40
C PRO A 71 -9.64 12.21 -0.27
N ASN A 72 -9.11 13.41 -0.03
CA ASN A 72 -9.57 14.63 -0.67
C ASN A 72 -9.05 14.84 -2.11
N GLU A 73 -8.17 13.96 -2.60
CA GLU A 73 -7.53 13.97 -3.92
C GLU A 73 -6.75 15.26 -4.25
N ARG A 74 -6.49 16.11 -3.25
CA ARG A 74 -5.74 17.37 -3.43
C ARG A 74 -4.25 17.22 -3.18
N TYR A 75 -3.86 16.20 -2.41
CA TYR A 75 -2.47 15.99 -2.03
C TYR A 75 -2.04 14.55 -2.25
N LEU A 76 -0.83 14.42 -2.82
CA LEU A 76 -0.08 13.18 -2.85
C LEU A 76 1.01 13.28 -1.79
N ILE A 77 1.12 12.25 -0.96
CA ILE A 77 2.14 12.14 0.07
C ILE A 77 3.11 11.03 -0.34
N ALA A 78 4.41 11.29 -0.26
CA ALA A 78 5.46 10.34 -0.61
C ALA A 78 6.47 10.20 0.51
N VAL A 79 7.03 9.00 0.67
CA VAL A 79 8.28 8.83 1.41
C VAL A 79 9.45 9.09 0.48
N GLU A 80 10.47 9.80 0.96
CA GLU A 80 11.75 9.94 0.31
C GLU A 80 12.74 8.96 0.97
N GLU A 81 12.98 7.83 0.30
CA GLU A 81 13.73 6.69 0.82
C GLU A 81 15.25 6.93 0.79
N THR A 82 15.68 7.88 1.61
CA THR A 82 17.07 8.28 1.83
C THR A 82 17.53 7.92 3.25
N ASN A 83 18.85 7.94 3.47
CA ASN A 83 19.44 7.75 4.80
C ASN A 83 20.03 9.05 5.38
N ASP A 84 19.96 10.13 4.60
CA ASP A 84 20.34 11.47 5.03
C ASP A 84 19.22 12.44 4.65
N TYR A 85 18.80 13.24 5.62
CA TYR A 85 17.90 14.36 5.44
C TYR A 85 18.44 15.51 6.30
N GLU A 86 18.89 16.58 5.64
CA GLU A 86 19.48 17.76 6.28
C GLU A 86 20.66 17.40 7.22
N GLY A 87 21.51 16.44 6.82
CA GLY A 87 22.69 16.01 7.59
C GLY A 87 22.37 15.11 8.79
N LYS A 88 21.14 14.62 8.91
CA LYS A 88 20.71 13.68 9.95
C LYS A 88 20.41 12.31 9.35
N ALA A 89 20.68 11.25 10.10
CA ALA A 89 20.38 9.87 9.72
C ALA A 89 18.86 9.61 9.65
N SER A 90 18.25 10.04 8.56
CA SER A 90 16.80 10.09 8.36
C SER A 90 16.46 10.08 6.87
N GLY A 91 15.26 9.63 6.53
CA GLY A 91 14.58 10.05 5.30
C GLY A 91 13.55 11.14 5.57
N SER A 92 12.62 11.34 4.65
CA SER A 92 11.57 12.35 4.76
C SER A 92 10.20 11.82 4.31
N VAL A 93 9.14 12.50 4.76
CA VAL A 93 7.82 12.49 4.13
C VAL A 93 7.63 13.83 3.43
N ALA A 94 7.21 13.79 2.17
CA ALA A 94 6.94 14.96 1.34
C ALA A 94 5.47 15.04 0.96
N SER A 95 4.90 16.24 1.03
CA SER A 95 3.54 16.56 0.60
C SER A 95 3.59 17.31 -0.73
N TYR A 96 2.83 16.85 -1.72
CA TYR A 96 2.73 17.45 -3.04
C TYR A 96 1.28 17.85 -3.31
N ALA A 97 1.04 19.10 -3.68
CA ALA A 97 -0.25 19.53 -4.20
C ALA A 97 -0.45 18.96 -5.61
N ILE A 98 -1.62 18.35 -5.84
CA ILE A 98 -2.00 17.74 -7.12
C ILE A 98 -2.63 18.79 -8.01
N ASN A 99 -2.08 18.99 -9.21
CA ASN A 99 -2.79 19.69 -10.28
C ASN A 99 -3.70 18.71 -11.00
N SER A 100 -5.01 18.78 -10.72
CA SER A 100 -5.99 17.86 -11.31
C SER A 100 -6.15 17.99 -12.83
N THR A 101 -5.70 19.11 -13.42
CA THR A 101 -5.85 19.38 -14.87
C THR A 101 -4.85 18.58 -15.70
N ASP A 102 -3.59 18.53 -15.27
CA ASP A 102 -2.48 17.95 -16.03
C ASP A 102 -1.71 16.84 -15.28
N GLY A 103 -2.11 16.54 -14.04
CA GLY A 103 -1.49 15.51 -13.21
C GLY A 103 -0.09 15.88 -12.73
N SER A 104 0.36 17.14 -12.87
CA SER A 104 1.62 17.61 -12.29
C SER A 104 1.51 17.74 -10.77
N LEU A 105 2.68 17.72 -10.11
CA LEU A 105 2.80 17.78 -8.66
C LEU A 105 3.66 18.97 -8.26
N VAL A 106 3.24 19.72 -7.25
CA VAL A 106 4.02 20.82 -6.68
C VAL A 106 4.38 20.47 -5.26
N LEU A 107 5.67 20.36 -4.97
CA LEU A 107 6.15 20.15 -3.60
C LEU A 107 5.66 21.29 -2.70
N PHE A 108 4.97 20.95 -1.62
CA PHE A 108 4.42 21.90 -0.67
C PHE A 108 5.19 21.91 0.66
N ASP A 109 5.42 20.74 1.25
CA ASP A 109 6.08 20.62 2.56
C ASP A 109 6.84 19.30 2.69
N ARG A 110 7.80 19.26 3.62
CA ARG A 110 8.60 18.08 3.96
C ARG A 110 8.87 17.99 5.45
N VAL A 111 8.87 16.78 5.99
CA VAL A 111 9.25 16.53 7.38
C VAL A 111 10.11 15.28 7.51
N SER A 112 11.10 15.33 8.40
CA SER A 112 11.95 14.17 8.73
C SER A 112 11.14 13.04 9.34
N THR A 113 11.42 11.79 8.93
CA THR A 113 10.85 10.56 9.53
C THR A 113 11.58 10.08 10.78
N GLN A 114 12.66 10.77 11.17
CA GLN A 114 13.52 10.46 12.31
C GLN A 114 14.16 9.05 12.26
N GLY A 115 14.13 8.41 11.09
CA GLY A 115 14.73 7.10 10.83
C GLY A 115 15.06 6.95 9.35
N GLY A 116 15.97 6.04 9.02
CA GLY A 116 16.51 5.90 7.67
C GLY A 116 15.64 5.05 6.74
N ALA A 117 15.69 5.38 5.45
CA ALA A 117 15.02 4.67 4.36
C ALA A 117 13.52 4.38 4.64
N PRO A 118 12.69 5.43 4.84
CA PRO A 118 11.24 5.26 4.85
C PRO A 118 10.79 4.64 3.53
N CYS A 119 10.09 3.52 3.59
CA CYS A 119 9.86 2.67 2.42
C CYS A 119 8.38 2.34 2.17
N HIS A 120 7.47 2.82 3.03
CA HIS A 120 6.03 2.66 2.89
C HIS A 120 5.31 3.79 3.61
N ILE A 121 4.15 4.17 3.07
CA ILE A 121 3.26 5.18 3.65
C ILE A 121 1.80 4.85 3.37
N SER A 122 0.94 5.09 4.35
CA SER A 122 -0.52 4.96 4.23
C SER A 122 -1.21 6.15 4.88
N ALA A 123 -2.42 6.48 4.42
CA ALA A 123 -3.24 7.55 4.97
C ALA A 123 -4.43 6.98 5.77
N ASP A 124 -4.86 7.71 6.81
CA ASP A 124 -6.11 7.42 7.47
C ASP A 124 -7.32 7.80 6.59
N GLN A 125 -8.50 7.27 6.93
CA GLN A 125 -9.70 7.44 6.12
C GLN A 125 -10.17 8.90 6.06
N ALA A 126 -9.81 9.73 7.05
CA ALA A 126 -10.12 11.15 7.08
C ALA A 126 -9.12 11.99 6.26
N GLY A 127 -7.92 11.47 5.99
CA GLY A 127 -6.83 12.20 5.36
C GLY A 127 -6.13 13.20 6.29
N GLY A 128 -6.39 13.12 7.60
CA GLY A 128 -5.79 14.00 8.61
C GLY A 128 -4.45 13.48 9.11
N HIS A 129 -4.17 12.20 8.90
CA HIS A 129 -2.93 11.56 9.32
C HIS A 129 -2.39 10.60 8.26
N VAL A 130 -1.06 10.52 8.16
CA VAL A 130 -0.35 9.50 7.40
C VAL A 130 0.65 8.78 8.31
N PHE A 131 0.89 7.51 8.03
CA PHE A 131 1.81 6.66 8.78
C PHE A 131 2.92 6.17 7.87
N PHE A 132 4.14 6.08 8.38
CA PHE A 132 5.30 5.63 7.60
C PHE A 132 6.10 4.53 8.32
N ALA A 133 6.82 3.72 7.55
CA ALA A 133 7.73 2.69 8.04
C ALA A 133 9.17 2.94 7.55
N ASN A 134 10.11 3.06 8.48
CA ASN A 134 11.54 3.22 8.23
C ASN A 134 12.24 1.85 8.21
N TYR A 135 12.79 1.47 7.06
CA TYR A 135 13.46 0.18 6.89
C TYR A 135 14.80 0.11 7.62
N VAL A 136 15.61 1.18 7.57
CA VAL A 136 16.93 1.21 8.22
C VAL A 136 16.78 1.56 9.69
N GLY A 137 17.24 0.66 10.56
CA GLY A 137 17.09 0.78 12.01
C GLY A 137 15.74 0.27 12.53
N GLY A 138 14.72 0.24 11.68
CA GLY A 138 13.40 -0.32 11.98
C GLY A 138 12.61 0.54 12.97
N SER A 139 11.79 1.43 12.44
CA SER A 139 10.88 2.25 13.22
C SER A 139 9.65 2.60 12.41
N VAL A 140 8.59 3.02 13.10
CA VAL A 140 7.38 3.55 12.48
C VAL A 140 7.06 4.93 13.04
N GLY A 141 6.24 5.69 12.34
CA GLY A 141 5.77 6.97 12.83
C GLY A 141 4.51 7.45 12.13
N GLY A 142 4.03 8.60 12.60
CA GLY A 142 2.86 9.28 12.08
C GLY A 142 3.13 10.75 11.86
N VAL A 143 2.47 11.32 10.87
CA VAL A 143 2.48 12.75 10.52
C VAL A 143 1.02 13.20 10.39
N SER A 144 0.64 14.28 11.05
CA SER A 144 -0.62 14.97 10.77
C SER A 144 -0.49 15.82 9.52
N VAL A 145 -1.55 15.84 8.71
CA VAL A 145 -1.68 16.67 7.52
C VAL A 145 -2.86 17.63 7.72
N ASP A 146 -2.60 18.94 7.65
CA ASP A 146 -3.68 19.93 7.74
C ASP A 146 -4.36 20.19 6.38
N ASP A 147 -5.42 20.99 6.37
CA ASP A 147 -6.19 21.32 5.16
C ASP A 147 -5.38 22.02 4.06
N SER A 148 -4.21 22.58 4.40
CA SER A 148 -3.27 23.21 3.45
C SER A 148 -2.22 22.24 2.92
N GLY A 149 -2.17 21.01 3.45
CA GLY A 149 -1.19 19.99 3.10
C GLY A 149 0.08 20.04 3.96
N LYS A 150 0.08 20.84 5.03
CA LYS A 150 1.25 21.02 5.91
C LYS A 150 1.45 19.79 6.78
N LEU A 151 2.69 19.39 6.95
CA LEU A 151 3.08 18.19 7.67
C LEU A 151 3.57 18.54 9.07
N LYS A 152 3.20 17.71 10.05
CA LYS A 152 3.75 17.76 11.41
C LYS A 152 3.85 16.36 12.00
N MET A 153 5.04 15.98 12.47
CA MET A 153 5.24 14.72 13.19
C MET A 153 4.27 14.59 14.37
N SER A 154 3.54 13.47 14.43
CA SER A 154 2.58 13.15 15.49
C SER A 154 3.01 11.93 16.32
N SER A 155 3.77 11.00 15.75
CA SER A 155 4.21 9.79 16.44
C SER A 155 5.55 9.27 15.90
N PHE A 156 6.33 8.60 16.76
CA PHE A 156 7.53 7.86 16.40
C PHE A 156 7.73 6.72 17.40
N ILE A 157 7.94 5.50 16.90
CA ILE A 157 8.16 4.30 17.70
C ILE A 157 9.35 3.53 17.12
N GLN A 158 10.40 3.39 17.92
CA GLN A 158 11.57 2.59 17.59
C GLN A 158 11.31 1.12 17.91
N HIS A 159 11.55 0.22 16.95
CA HIS A 159 11.49 -1.21 17.20
C HIS A 159 12.81 -1.71 17.79
N THR A 160 12.75 -2.84 18.50
CA THR A 160 13.93 -3.53 19.00
C THR A 160 13.74 -5.04 18.88
N GLY A 161 14.83 -5.78 18.73
CA GLY A 161 14.81 -7.23 18.59
C GLY A 161 15.50 -7.72 17.32
N SER A 162 15.32 -9.00 17.04
CA SER A 162 15.93 -9.71 15.91
C SER A 162 15.19 -11.03 15.70
N SER A 163 15.53 -11.71 14.61
CA SER A 163 15.15 -13.10 14.35
C SER A 163 16.36 -13.92 13.88
N ILE A 164 16.12 -15.03 13.18
CA ILE A 164 17.08 -16.12 13.02
C ILE A 164 18.04 -15.96 11.84
N LEU A 165 17.77 -15.07 10.87
CA LEU A 165 18.57 -14.93 9.65
C LEU A 165 19.54 -13.74 9.70
N PRO A 166 20.62 -13.74 8.89
CA PRO A 166 21.54 -12.60 8.81
C PRO A 166 20.88 -11.27 8.44
N ARG A 167 19.80 -11.31 7.64
CA ARG A 167 18.98 -10.14 7.28
C ARG A 167 18.01 -9.68 8.39
N GLN A 168 18.00 -10.39 9.52
CA GLN A 168 17.07 -10.19 10.63
C GLN A 168 17.83 -9.97 11.95
N LYS A 169 19.06 -9.46 11.90
CA LYS A 169 19.86 -9.13 13.10
C LYS A 169 19.36 -7.88 13.82
N SER A 170 18.47 -7.13 13.20
CA SER A 170 17.83 -5.92 13.71
C SER A 170 16.43 -5.79 13.07
N PRO A 171 15.55 -4.93 13.61
CA PRO A 171 14.24 -4.67 13.03
C PRO A 171 14.35 -3.99 11.66
N HIS A 172 13.35 -4.24 10.81
CA HIS A 172 13.19 -3.69 9.47
C HIS A 172 11.70 -3.52 9.17
N ALA A 173 11.08 -2.50 9.77
CA ALA A 173 9.70 -2.09 9.47
C ALA A 173 9.56 -1.82 7.96
N HIS A 174 8.66 -2.52 7.29
CA HIS A 174 8.57 -2.48 5.83
C HIS A 174 7.21 -2.03 5.29
N SER A 175 6.11 -2.27 5.99
CA SER A 175 4.83 -1.59 5.69
C SER A 175 4.16 -1.09 6.94
N ILE A 176 3.21 -0.18 6.75
CA ILE A 176 2.36 0.30 7.82
C ILE A 176 0.98 0.60 7.25
N ASP A 177 -0.04 -0.03 7.85
CA ASP A 177 -1.36 -0.16 7.23
C ASP A 177 -2.45 0.05 8.31
N ILE A 178 -3.40 0.93 8.04
CA ILE A 178 -4.53 1.20 8.94
C ILE A 178 -5.70 0.24 8.64
N ASP A 179 -6.35 -0.27 9.68
CA ASP A 179 -7.50 -1.15 9.54
C ASP A 179 -8.73 -0.39 8.99
N PRO A 180 -9.71 -1.09 8.38
CA PRO A 180 -10.90 -0.45 7.82
C PRO A 180 -11.76 0.34 8.82
N SER A 181 -11.67 0.03 10.12
CA SER A 181 -12.39 0.77 11.17
C SER A 181 -11.66 2.02 11.66
N GLY A 182 -10.39 2.19 11.29
CA GLY A 182 -9.57 3.34 11.69
C GLY A 182 -9.17 3.33 13.16
N LYS A 183 -9.07 2.16 13.78
CA LYS A 183 -8.73 1.99 15.22
C LYS A 183 -7.35 1.40 15.44
N PHE A 184 -6.90 0.57 14.52
CA PHE A 184 -5.64 -0.16 14.60
C PHE A 184 -4.78 0.14 13.40
N VAL A 185 -3.49 0.28 13.65
CA VAL A 185 -2.46 0.34 12.61
C VAL A 185 -1.55 -0.86 12.80
N VAL A 186 -1.15 -1.51 11.70
CA VAL A 186 -0.26 -2.67 11.74
C VAL A 186 0.99 -2.41 10.92
N CYS A 187 2.11 -2.96 11.37
CA CYS A 187 3.39 -2.88 10.68
C CYS A 187 3.94 -4.28 10.43
N ALA A 188 4.19 -4.62 9.17
CA ALA A 188 4.99 -5.81 8.84
C ALA A 188 6.48 -5.49 9.04
N ASP A 189 7.09 -6.11 10.05
CA ASP A 189 8.53 -5.95 10.33
C ASP A 189 9.32 -7.20 9.92
N LEU A 190 10.08 -7.05 8.83
CA LEU A 190 10.88 -8.10 8.23
C LEU A 190 11.92 -8.64 9.20
N GLY A 191 12.53 -7.76 10.00
CA GLY A 191 13.62 -8.08 10.91
C GLY A 191 13.18 -8.84 12.15
N LEU A 192 11.90 -8.74 12.51
CA LEU A 192 11.34 -9.32 13.73
C LEU A 192 10.54 -10.60 13.52
N ASP A 193 10.19 -10.95 12.27
CA ASP A 193 9.16 -11.95 11.96
C ASP A 193 7.82 -11.66 12.67
N GLN A 194 7.45 -10.38 12.72
CA GLN A 194 6.27 -9.89 13.40
C GLN A 194 5.43 -8.99 12.51
N VAL A 195 4.10 -9.11 12.65
CA VAL A 195 3.16 -8.06 12.30
C VAL A 195 2.83 -7.34 13.60
N VAL A 196 3.47 -6.18 13.82
CA VAL A 196 3.30 -5.34 15.02
C VAL A 196 1.99 -4.58 14.93
N ILE A 197 1.30 -4.40 16.05
CA ILE A 197 -0.05 -3.82 16.10
C ILE A 197 -0.06 -2.65 17.08
N TYR A 198 -0.68 -1.54 16.66
CA TYR A 198 -0.82 -0.32 17.43
C TYR A 198 -2.29 0.07 17.55
N ASP A 199 -2.68 0.56 18.72
CA ASP A 199 -3.84 1.42 18.85
C ASP A 199 -3.55 2.77 18.18
N TYR A 200 -4.55 3.30 17.48
CA TYR A 200 -4.51 4.59 16.81
C TYR A 200 -5.50 5.58 17.43
N GLU A 201 -4.98 6.70 17.93
CA GLU A 201 -5.79 7.83 18.40
C GLU A 201 -5.98 8.86 17.28
N SER A 202 -7.15 8.84 16.64
CA SER A 202 -7.44 9.66 15.45
C SER A 202 -7.48 11.17 15.67
N SER A 203 -7.63 11.62 16.91
CA SER A 203 -7.64 13.06 17.24
C SER A 203 -6.24 13.67 17.30
N SER A 204 -5.23 12.85 17.59
CA SER A 204 -3.85 13.30 17.83
C SER A 204 -2.85 12.75 16.82
N GLY A 205 -3.19 11.68 16.10
CA GLY A 205 -2.22 10.99 15.25
C GLY A 205 -1.29 10.05 16.01
N LYS A 206 -1.58 9.78 17.29
CA LYS A 206 -0.70 9.01 18.18
C LYS A 206 -0.90 7.51 17.97
N LEU A 207 0.23 6.81 17.83
CA LEU A 207 0.30 5.36 17.88
C LEU A 207 0.79 4.91 19.26
N THR A 208 0.19 3.85 19.79
CA THR A 208 0.66 3.13 20.98
C THR A 208 0.63 1.63 20.72
N VAL A 209 1.66 0.90 21.14
CA VAL A 209 1.69 -0.56 20.97
C VAL A 209 0.46 -1.18 21.65
N ASN A 210 -0.28 -1.99 20.90
CA ASN A 210 -1.51 -2.66 21.36
C ASN A 210 -1.22 -3.80 22.36
N ASP A 211 -2.25 -4.37 22.97
CA ASP A 211 -2.20 -5.66 23.69
C ASP A 211 -3.27 -6.64 23.13
N PRO A 212 -2.87 -7.68 22.36
CA PRO A 212 -1.50 -8.08 22.04
C PRO A 212 -0.82 -7.14 21.04
N GLY A 213 0.46 -6.86 21.27
CA GLY A 213 1.23 -5.88 20.48
C GLY A 213 1.75 -6.39 19.13
N PHE A 214 1.63 -7.68 18.85
CA PHE A 214 2.00 -8.26 17.56
C PHE A 214 1.42 -9.66 17.36
N ALA A 215 1.34 -10.10 16.10
CA ALA A 215 1.33 -11.52 15.75
C ALA A 215 2.68 -11.93 15.17
N LYS A 216 3.07 -13.19 15.38
CA LYS A 216 4.28 -13.76 14.80
C LYS A 216 3.96 -14.47 13.49
N VAL A 217 4.88 -14.39 12.54
CA VAL A 217 4.97 -15.37 11.45
C VAL A 217 6.03 -16.41 11.79
N LYS A 218 6.14 -17.47 10.98
CA LYS A 218 7.19 -18.48 11.15
C LYS A 218 8.59 -17.82 11.11
N PRO A 219 9.51 -18.17 12.02
CA PRO A 219 10.87 -17.63 12.01
C PRO A 219 11.57 -17.79 10.65
N GLY A 220 12.18 -16.72 10.16
CA GLY A 220 12.85 -16.63 8.87
C GLY A 220 11.95 -16.21 7.69
N ASN A 221 10.67 -15.95 7.91
CA ASN A 221 9.74 -15.56 6.84
C ASN A 221 9.97 -14.13 6.34
N GLY A 222 10.21 -13.19 7.24
CA GLY A 222 10.39 -11.78 6.96
C GLY A 222 9.14 -11.12 6.36
N PRO A 223 8.10 -10.83 7.16
CA PRO A 223 6.89 -10.18 6.67
C PRO A 223 7.23 -8.79 6.10
N ARG A 224 6.61 -8.41 4.97
CA ARG A 224 7.01 -7.24 4.19
C ARG A 224 5.91 -6.20 4.04
N HIS A 225 4.84 -6.54 3.34
CA HIS A 225 3.64 -5.72 3.18
C HIS A 225 2.46 -6.41 3.86
N PHE A 226 1.46 -5.62 4.27
CA PHE A 226 0.23 -6.10 4.87
C PHE A 226 -0.99 -5.56 4.12
N ALA A 227 -2.06 -6.36 4.05
CA ALA A 227 -3.33 -5.92 3.48
C ALA A 227 -4.48 -6.40 4.37
N PHE A 228 -5.41 -5.49 4.70
CA PHE A 228 -6.67 -5.83 5.34
C PHE A 228 -7.74 -6.20 4.31
N SER A 229 -8.64 -7.11 4.69
CA SER A 229 -9.89 -7.29 3.96
C SER A 229 -10.84 -6.11 4.18
N PRO A 230 -11.59 -5.65 3.15
CA PRO A 230 -12.53 -4.54 3.29
C PRO A 230 -13.60 -4.72 4.37
N ASN A 231 -13.95 -5.97 4.69
CA ASN A 231 -14.92 -6.27 5.74
C ASN A 231 -14.34 -6.25 7.17
N GLY A 232 -13.03 -5.99 7.31
CA GLY A 232 -12.33 -5.90 8.59
C GLY A 232 -12.21 -7.22 9.35
N LYS A 233 -12.34 -8.38 8.69
CA LYS A 233 -12.30 -9.70 9.36
C LYS A 233 -11.00 -10.47 9.16
N PHE A 234 -10.24 -10.12 8.14
CA PHE A 234 -9.03 -10.82 7.75
C PHE A 234 -7.89 -9.84 7.45
N GLY A 235 -6.67 -10.33 7.58
CA GLY A 235 -5.45 -9.64 7.19
C GLY A 235 -4.45 -10.60 6.55
N TYR A 236 -3.54 -10.07 5.75
CA TYR A 236 -2.61 -10.88 4.97
C TYR A 236 -1.26 -10.20 4.94
N THR A 237 -0.17 -10.95 5.14
CA THR A 237 1.19 -10.45 4.92
C THR A 237 1.94 -11.33 3.95
N ASN A 238 2.73 -10.72 3.07
CA ASN A 238 3.68 -11.48 2.27
C ASN A 238 5.01 -11.59 3.01
N ASN A 239 5.64 -12.74 2.89
CA ASN A 239 6.89 -13.10 3.53
C ASN A 239 8.01 -12.99 2.50
N GLU A 240 8.76 -11.88 2.55
CA GLU A 240 9.76 -11.53 1.55
C GLU A 240 10.79 -12.63 1.35
N ILE A 241 11.26 -13.22 2.44
CA ILE A 241 12.41 -14.11 2.42
C ILE A 241 12.01 -15.49 1.89
N THR A 242 10.80 -15.94 2.22
CA THR A 242 10.34 -17.31 1.91
C THR A 242 9.39 -17.40 0.72
N SER A 243 9.03 -16.28 0.09
CA SER A 243 8.12 -16.23 -1.06
C SER A 243 6.78 -16.93 -0.79
N SER A 244 6.11 -16.44 0.25
CA SER A 244 4.80 -16.95 0.69
C SER A 244 3.90 -15.80 1.17
N VAL A 245 2.62 -16.09 1.35
CA VAL A 245 1.65 -15.21 2.02
C VAL A 245 1.10 -15.93 3.24
N THR A 246 1.06 -15.24 4.38
CA THR A 246 0.40 -15.69 5.60
C THR A 246 -0.92 -14.94 5.76
N ALA A 247 -2.01 -15.69 5.92
CA ALA A 247 -3.36 -15.17 6.17
C ALA A 247 -3.72 -15.25 7.65
N PHE A 248 -4.41 -14.23 8.13
CA PHE A 248 -4.83 -14.07 9.53
C PHE A 248 -6.33 -13.81 9.63
N GLU A 249 -6.96 -14.37 10.66
CA GLU A 249 -8.20 -13.85 11.20
C GLU A 249 -7.87 -12.58 12.00
N PHE A 250 -8.65 -11.51 11.80
CA PHE A 250 -8.48 -10.23 12.50
C PHE A 250 -9.66 -9.98 13.44
N ASP A 251 -9.37 -9.88 14.74
CA ASP A 251 -10.31 -9.40 15.74
C ASP A 251 -10.31 -7.86 15.73
N SER A 252 -11.26 -7.26 15.02
CA SER A 252 -11.41 -5.80 14.90
C SER A 252 -11.87 -5.12 16.20
N THR A 253 -12.10 -5.86 17.28
CA THR A 253 -12.42 -5.30 18.60
C THR A 253 -11.15 -5.14 19.43
N LYS A 254 -10.23 -6.10 19.33
CA LYS A 254 -8.99 -6.15 20.12
C LYS A 254 -7.73 -5.78 19.34
N GLY A 255 -7.81 -5.68 18.02
CA GLY A 255 -6.63 -5.53 17.18
C GLY A 255 -5.73 -6.76 17.27
N ALA A 256 -6.30 -7.97 17.28
CA ALA A 256 -5.52 -9.21 17.38
C ALA A 256 -5.54 -9.99 16.06
N LEU A 257 -4.39 -10.54 15.69
CA LEU A 257 -4.23 -11.35 14.48
C LEU A 257 -3.95 -12.81 14.86
N LYS A 258 -4.70 -13.73 14.27
CA LYS A 258 -4.53 -15.17 14.45
C LYS A 258 -4.22 -15.84 13.13
N GLU A 259 -3.04 -16.45 13.01
CA GLU A 259 -2.61 -17.14 11.79
C GLU A 259 -3.59 -18.27 11.41
N MET A 260 -3.92 -18.36 10.13
CA MET A 260 -4.82 -19.37 9.57
C MET A 260 -4.16 -20.27 8.53
N GLN A 261 -3.26 -19.71 7.72
CA GLN A 261 -2.67 -20.37 6.56
C GLN A 261 -1.39 -19.63 6.17
N THR A 262 -0.40 -20.39 5.70
CA THR A 262 0.71 -19.85 4.91
C THR A 262 0.79 -20.61 3.59
N ILE A 263 0.84 -19.90 2.47
CA ILE A 263 0.83 -20.49 1.11
C ILE A 263 1.93 -19.88 0.24
N SER A 264 2.56 -20.68 -0.63
CA SER A 264 3.63 -20.18 -1.52
C SER A 264 3.07 -19.28 -2.62
N THR A 265 3.89 -18.30 -3.05
CA THR A 265 3.62 -17.43 -4.21
C THR A 265 4.33 -17.89 -5.49
N LEU A 266 4.99 -19.05 -5.46
CA LEU A 266 5.82 -19.55 -6.56
C LEU A 266 5.30 -20.88 -7.10
N PRO A 267 5.53 -21.17 -8.40
CA PRO A 267 5.35 -22.53 -8.89
C PRO A 267 6.39 -23.44 -8.24
N GLU A 268 6.04 -24.71 -8.05
CA GLU A 268 6.93 -25.69 -7.41
C GLU A 268 8.31 -25.78 -8.09
N SER A 269 8.33 -25.64 -9.41
CA SER A 269 9.56 -25.62 -10.24
C SER A 269 10.53 -24.48 -9.90
N HIS A 270 10.09 -23.47 -9.15
CA HIS A 270 10.89 -22.31 -8.73
C HIS A 270 11.13 -22.23 -7.22
N ALA A 271 10.62 -23.18 -6.42
CA ALA A 271 10.70 -23.15 -4.97
C ALA A 271 12.13 -23.08 -4.39
N LYS A 272 13.14 -23.52 -5.16
CA LYS A 272 14.57 -23.51 -4.75
C LYS A 272 15.41 -22.43 -5.44
N LYS A 273 14.78 -21.57 -6.25
CA LYS A 273 15.48 -20.48 -6.95
C LYS A 273 15.43 -19.21 -6.11
N ARG A 274 16.38 -18.30 -6.34
CA ARG A 274 16.39 -17.00 -5.68
C ARG A 274 15.13 -16.22 -6.07
N ASN A 275 14.31 -15.89 -5.09
CA ASN A 275 13.12 -15.06 -5.24
C ASN A 275 12.86 -14.30 -3.94
N SER A 276 12.10 -13.21 -4.05
CA SER A 276 11.55 -12.52 -2.89
C SER A 276 10.22 -11.88 -3.26
N THR A 277 9.21 -11.94 -2.40
CA THR A 277 7.98 -11.19 -2.65
C THR A 277 8.20 -9.69 -2.48
N ALA A 278 7.34 -8.86 -3.05
CA ALA A 278 7.39 -7.41 -2.84
C ALA A 278 6.02 -6.82 -2.47
N GLU A 279 5.22 -6.46 -3.45
CA GLU A 279 3.94 -5.79 -3.23
C GLU A 279 2.85 -6.81 -2.88
N LEU A 280 1.88 -6.39 -2.06
CA LEU A 280 0.73 -7.19 -1.68
C LEU A 280 -0.51 -6.27 -1.62
N LEU A 281 -1.45 -6.45 -2.54
CA LEU A 281 -2.67 -5.65 -2.56
C LEU A 281 -3.92 -6.53 -2.61
N MET A 282 -4.92 -6.12 -1.85
CA MET A 282 -6.27 -6.69 -1.93
C MET A 282 -7.08 -5.93 -2.96
N HIS A 283 -7.81 -6.67 -3.79
CA HIS A 283 -8.82 -6.09 -4.68
C HIS A 283 -9.92 -5.37 -3.88
N PRO A 284 -10.48 -4.24 -4.36
CA PRO A 284 -11.54 -3.50 -3.65
C PRO A 284 -12.78 -4.33 -3.29
N SER A 285 -13.10 -5.37 -4.08
CA SER A 285 -14.20 -6.30 -3.77
C SER A 285 -13.93 -7.24 -2.58
N GLY A 286 -12.69 -7.33 -2.11
CA GLY A 286 -12.23 -8.27 -1.08
C GLY A 286 -12.16 -9.73 -1.52
N LYS A 287 -12.41 -10.02 -2.80
CA LYS A 287 -12.44 -11.40 -3.33
C LYS A 287 -11.07 -11.91 -3.79
N PHE A 288 -10.15 -11.01 -4.15
CA PHE A 288 -8.88 -11.37 -4.76
C PHE A 288 -7.72 -10.68 -4.02
N LEU A 289 -6.60 -11.39 -3.91
CA LEU A 289 -5.35 -10.89 -3.35
C LEU A 289 -4.22 -11.14 -4.34
N TYR A 290 -3.37 -10.14 -4.52
CA TYR A 290 -2.27 -10.18 -5.49
C TYR A 290 -0.95 -10.00 -4.77
N CYS A 291 0.04 -10.83 -5.07
CA CYS A 291 1.39 -10.70 -4.51
C CYS A 291 2.46 -10.76 -5.59
N SER A 292 3.33 -9.75 -5.68
CA SER A 292 4.40 -9.75 -6.67
C SER A 292 5.63 -10.51 -6.20
N ASN A 293 6.32 -11.15 -7.14
CA ASN A 293 7.55 -11.91 -6.94
C ASN A 293 8.70 -11.28 -7.75
N ARG A 294 9.77 -10.90 -7.07
CA ARG A 294 11.02 -10.43 -7.68
C ARG A 294 11.96 -11.60 -7.88
N GLY A 295 12.35 -11.84 -9.14
CA GLY A 295 13.18 -12.97 -9.54
C GLY A 295 12.41 -13.93 -10.46
N HIS A 296 11.25 -14.40 -10.03
CA HIS A 296 10.29 -15.06 -10.94
C HIS A 296 9.54 -14.04 -11.83
N ASP A 297 9.54 -12.76 -11.44
CA ASP A 297 9.00 -11.64 -12.21
C ASP A 297 7.52 -11.84 -12.59
N SER A 298 6.74 -12.22 -11.57
CA SER A 298 5.34 -12.59 -11.68
C SER A 298 4.46 -11.95 -10.60
N ILE A 299 3.14 -12.03 -10.77
CA ILE A 299 2.16 -11.85 -9.70
C ILE A 299 1.49 -13.20 -9.43
N ALA A 300 1.47 -13.62 -8.16
CA ALA A 300 0.61 -14.69 -7.70
C ALA A 300 -0.78 -14.10 -7.40
N VAL A 301 -1.81 -14.70 -7.99
CA VAL A 301 -3.22 -14.31 -7.85
C VAL A 301 -3.91 -15.32 -6.96
N PHE A 302 -4.59 -14.85 -5.93
CA PHE A 302 -5.34 -15.69 -5.00
C PHE A 302 -6.81 -15.29 -4.95
N ASN A 303 -7.69 -16.30 -4.92
CA ASN A 303 -9.06 -16.17 -4.45
C ASN A 303 -9.08 -16.16 -2.92
N VAL A 304 -9.88 -15.26 -2.35
CA VAL A 304 -10.13 -15.17 -0.91
C VAL A 304 -11.46 -15.85 -0.60
N ARG A 305 -11.41 -16.98 0.12
CA ARG A 305 -12.63 -17.69 0.51
C ARG A 305 -13.46 -16.84 1.47
N LYS A 306 -14.70 -16.54 1.08
CA LYS A 306 -15.61 -15.64 1.84
C LYS A 306 -15.89 -16.11 3.28
N ASP A 307 -15.91 -17.42 3.51
CA ASP A 307 -16.25 -18.04 4.80
C ASP A 307 -15.09 -18.00 5.82
N SER A 308 -13.86 -18.08 5.34
CA SER A 308 -12.69 -18.38 6.16
C SER A 308 -11.52 -17.43 5.96
N GLY A 309 -11.55 -16.56 4.94
CA GLY A 309 -10.43 -15.71 4.57
C GLY A 309 -9.20 -16.49 4.06
N LYS A 310 -9.30 -17.80 3.87
CA LYS A 310 -8.20 -18.60 3.33
C LYS A 310 -7.99 -18.32 1.86
N LEU A 311 -6.74 -18.41 1.44
CA LEU A 311 -6.30 -18.15 0.08
C LEU A 311 -6.27 -19.44 -0.75
N GLU A 312 -6.80 -19.36 -1.96
CA GLU A 312 -6.70 -20.39 -3.00
C GLU A 312 -5.95 -19.80 -4.20
N LEU A 313 -4.83 -20.40 -4.59
CA LEU A 313 -4.04 -19.93 -5.73
C LEU A 313 -4.84 -20.13 -7.02
N VAL A 314 -5.00 -19.05 -7.79
CA VAL A 314 -5.66 -19.04 -9.10
C VAL A 314 -4.62 -19.21 -10.19
N GLU A 315 -3.61 -18.35 -10.18
CA GLU A 315 -2.53 -18.37 -11.17
C GLU A 315 -1.26 -17.71 -10.65
N ILE A 316 -0.18 -17.86 -11.42
CA ILE A 316 1.07 -17.13 -11.25
C ILE A 316 1.44 -16.52 -12.60
N GLN A 317 1.01 -15.28 -12.83
CA GLN A 317 1.15 -14.60 -14.12
C GLN A 317 2.53 -13.95 -14.23
N VAL A 318 3.33 -14.37 -15.21
CA VAL A 318 4.59 -13.69 -15.57
C VAL A 318 4.26 -12.39 -16.28
N LEU A 319 4.88 -11.29 -15.83
CA LEU A 319 4.43 -9.95 -16.21
C LEU A 319 5.11 -9.39 -17.46
N GLY A 320 6.25 -9.94 -17.86
CA GLY A 320 7.07 -9.36 -18.93
C GLY A 320 7.77 -8.05 -18.53
N VAL A 321 7.85 -7.75 -17.23
CA VAL A 321 8.70 -6.71 -16.62
C VAL A 321 9.68 -7.37 -15.65
N LYS A 322 10.81 -6.73 -15.32
CA LYS A 322 11.82 -7.29 -14.41
C LYS A 322 11.75 -6.66 -13.03
N THR A 323 11.74 -7.50 -11.99
CA THR A 323 11.69 -7.07 -10.59
C THR A 323 10.46 -6.20 -10.30
N PRO A 324 9.24 -6.77 -10.36
CA PRO A 324 8.00 -6.05 -10.08
C PRO A 324 7.90 -5.71 -8.59
N ARG A 325 8.52 -4.59 -8.19
CA ARG A 325 8.63 -4.16 -6.79
C ARG A 325 7.34 -3.52 -6.28
N GLY A 326 6.58 -2.88 -7.16
CA GLY A 326 5.30 -2.23 -6.86
C GLY A 326 4.31 -2.43 -7.99
N PHE A 327 3.03 -2.50 -7.65
CA PHE A 327 1.91 -2.44 -8.56
C PHE A 327 0.73 -1.75 -7.87
N GLY A 328 -0.22 -1.24 -8.66
CA GLY A 328 -1.46 -0.64 -8.16
C GLY A 328 -2.68 -1.28 -8.81
N ILE A 329 -3.83 -1.21 -8.14
CA ILE A 329 -5.13 -1.60 -8.69
C ILE A 329 -5.96 -0.32 -8.79
N ASP A 330 -6.59 -0.08 -9.93
CA ASP A 330 -7.44 1.11 -10.07
C ASP A 330 -8.65 1.04 -9.12
N PRO A 331 -9.24 2.18 -8.69
CA PRO A 331 -10.34 2.20 -7.72
C PRO A 331 -11.59 1.40 -8.13
N THR A 332 -11.81 1.17 -9.43
CA THR A 332 -12.91 0.34 -9.94
C THR A 332 -12.60 -1.16 -9.88
N GLY A 333 -11.32 -1.54 -9.72
CA GLY A 333 -10.87 -2.93 -9.67
C GLY A 333 -10.77 -3.60 -11.04
N GLN A 334 -10.76 -2.84 -12.13
CA GLN A 334 -10.76 -3.39 -13.49
C GLN A 334 -9.35 -3.64 -14.02
N TYR A 335 -8.36 -2.90 -13.55
CA TYR A 335 -6.99 -2.93 -14.04
C TYR A 335 -5.97 -2.96 -12.90
N LEU A 336 -4.91 -3.71 -13.15
CA LEU A 336 -3.69 -3.75 -12.36
C LEU A 336 -2.55 -3.15 -13.18
N ILE A 337 -1.79 -2.21 -12.61
CA ILE A 337 -0.61 -1.62 -13.26
C ILE A 337 0.64 -2.00 -12.49
N ALA A 338 1.57 -2.72 -13.13
CA ALA A 338 2.82 -3.17 -12.52
C ALA A 338 4.05 -2.47 -13.11
N GLY A 339 4.95 -2.02 -12.24
CA GLY A 339 6.22 -1.40 -12.64
C GLY A 339 7.42 -2.33 -12.44
N GLY A 340 8.27 -2.44 -13.46
CA GLY A 340 9.51 -3.21 -13.41
C GLY A 340 10.70 -2.37 -12.96
N GLN A 341 11.17 -2.58 -11.73
CA GLN A 341 12.29 -1.81 -11.17
C GLN A 341 13.57 -1.95 -12.01
N ASN A 342 13.83 -3.13 -12.58
CA ASN A 342 15.07 -3.44 -13.29
C ASN A 342 14.90 -3.49 -14.82
N SER A 343 13.71 -3.18 -15.34
CA SER A 343 13.42 -3.08 -16.78
C SER A 343 12.99 -1.68 -17.21
N ASN A 344 12.76 -0.75 -16.27
CA ASN A 344 12.34 0.62 -16.53
C ASN A 344 11.08 0.72 -17.40
N ASP A 345 10.14 -0.20 -17.21
CA ASP A 345 8.87 -0.23 -17.92
C ASP A 345 7.68 -0.52 -17.00
N VAL A 346 6.49 -0.18 -17.50
CA VAL A 346 5.20 -0.45 -16.84
C VAL A 346 4.35 -1.31 -17.76
N ARG A 347 3.52 -2.16 -17.17
CA ARG A 347 2.53 -2.99 -17.88
C ARG A 347 1.19 -2.88 -17.18
N VAL A 348 0.13 -2.84 -17.98
CA VAL A 348 -1.26 -2.86 -17.51
C VAL A 348 -1.84 -4.24 -17.77
N PHE A 349 -2.59 -4.74 -16.82
CA PHE A 349 -3.33 -5.99 -16.91
C PHE A 349 -4.80 -5.73 -16.61
N LYS A 350 -5.70 -6.37 -17.34
CA LYS A 350 -7.12 -6.40 -17.04
C LYS A 350 -7.40 -7.51 -16.04
N ILE A 351 -8.15 -7.19 -15.00
CA ILE A 351 -8.57 -8.14 -13.97
C ILE A 351 -9.87 -8.81 -14.42
N ASN A 352 -9.88 -10.14 -14.45
CA ASN A 352 -11.10 -10.92 -14.64
C ASN A 352 -11.93 -10.88 -13.34
N SER A 353 -13.14 -10.32 -13.41
CA SER A 353 -14.00 -10.11 -12.24
C SER A 353 -14.59 -11.41 -11.67
N ALA A 354 -14.52 -12.53 -12.41
CA ALA A 354 -15.04 -13.82 -11.99
C ALA A 354 -14.07 -14.56 -11.06
N ASP A 355 -12.77 -14.56 -11.40
CA ASP A 355 -11.75 -15.39 -10.74
C ASP A 355 -10.49 -14.62 -10.31
N GLY A 356 -10.36 -13.35 -10.68
CA GLY A 356 -9.23 -12.50 -10.33
C GLY A 356 -8.01 -12.67 -11.23
N ALA A 357 -8.02 -13.58 -12.21
CA ALA A 357 -6.91 -13.75 -13.14
C ALA A 357 -6.62 -12.43 -13.91
N ILE A 358 -5.38 -12.24 -14.32
CA ILE A 358 -4.93 -10.99 -14.95
C ILE A 358 -4.35 -11.23 -16.36
N ASP A 359 -4.91 -10.52 -17.33
CA ASP A 359 -4.48 -10.60 -18.74
C ASP A 359 -3.80 -9.30 -19.16
N PRO A 360 -2.63 -9.33 -19.84
CA PRO A 360 -2.00 -8.13 -20.36
C PRO A 360 -2.96 -7.30 -21.24
N VAL A 361 -3.00 -6.00 -21.01
CA VAL A 361 -3.61 -5.05 -21.97
C VAL A 361 -2.58 -4.79 -23.07
N GLY A 362 -3.04 -4.94 -24.32
CA GLY A 362 -2.20 -4.97 -25.53
C GLY A 362 -1.32 -3.75 -25.78
#